data_AF-A0A8H6WSF0-F1
#
_entry.id   AF-A0A8H6WSF0-F1
#
_cell.length_a   1.000
_cell.length_b   1.000
_cell.length_c   1.000
_cell.angle_alpha   90.00
_cell.angle_beta   90.00
_cell.angle_gamma   90.00
#
_symmetry.space_group_name_H-M   'P 1'
#
loop_
_entity.id
_entity.type
_entity.pdbx_description
1 polymer ?
#
loop_
_entity_poly.entity_id
_entity_poly.type
_entity_poly.pdbx_seq_one_letter_code
_entity_poly.pdbx_strand_id
1 'polypeptide(L)'
;MGTLALERVARENPRLSVVHWFPGPVATPGLARAQRFGISPASPMSQDEAGRGGLVPVPQGLEVAKSGGGIFLIDPQGESTDNEGVLAGMRKRGVDEAVWRFTQKVFSDCTAQFGTSGDEL
;
A
#
# COMPACT_ATOMS: atom_id res chain seq x y z
N MET A 1 -1.14 4.15 -3.83
CA MET A 1 -0.65 5.25 -2.96
C MET A 1 -0.08 4.77 -1.63
N GLY A 2 -0.58 3.66 -1.04
CA GLY A 2 0.00 3.12 0.21
C GLY A 2 1.49 2.77 0.13
N THR A 3 1.98 2.36 -1.05
CA THR A 3 3.39 2.09 -1.32
C THR A 3 4.32 3.23 -0.90
N LEU A 4 4.03 4.50 -1.26
CA LEU A 4 4.94 5.61 -0.94
C LEU A 4 5.03 5.88 0.57
N ALA A 5 3.91 5.74 1.30
CA ALA A 5 3.91 5.88 2.75
C ALA A 5 4.70 4.76 3.43
N LEU A 6 4.50 3.51 2.99
CA LEU A 6 5.26 2.37 3.48
C LEU A 6 6.76 2.52 3.20
N GLU A 7 7.13 3.22 2.12
CA GLU A 7 8.53 3.39 1.73
C GLU A 7 9.23 4.26 2.76
N ARG A 8 8.54 5.32 3.19
CA ARG A 8 9.04 6.21 4.23
C ARG A 8 9.26 5.45 5.54
N VAL A 9 8.31 4.61 5.93
CA VAL A 9 8.43 3.77 7.14
C VAL A 9 9.62 2.81 7.02
N ALA A 10 9.82 2.15 5.88
CA ALA A 10 10.95 1.25 5.67
C ALA A 10 12.30 2.00 5.68
N ARG A 11 12.39 3.19 5.07
CA ARG A 11 13.60 4.03 5.12
C ARG A 11 13.97 4.46 6.54
N GLU A 12 12.98 4.80 7.37
CA GLU A 12 13.19 5.20 8.77
C GLU A 12 13.47 4.01 9.70
N ASN A 13 13.14 2.78 9.26
CA ASN A 13 13.28 1.56 10.04
C ASN A 13 14.03 0.49 9.22
N PRO A 14 15.38 0.55 9.12
CA PRO A 14 16.15 -0.32 8.22
C PRO A 14 16.09 -1.82 8.55
N ARG A 15 15.52 -2.18 9.72
CA ARG A 15 15.27 -3.57 10.13
C ARG A 15 13.91 -4.10 9.69
N LEU A 16 13.06 -3.24 9.13
CA LEU A 16 11.73 -3.58 8.64
C LEU A 16 11.78 -3.82 7.14
N SER A 17 11.25 -4.96 6.70
CA SER A 17 11.02 -5.25 5.28
C SER A 17 9.52 -5.30 5.03
N VAL A 18 9.05 -4.60 4.00
CA VAL A 18 7.63 -4.52 3.66
C VAL A 18 7.41 -5.09 2.27
N VAL A 19 6.54 -6.09 2.19
CA VAL A 19 6.01 -6.61 0.92
C VAL A 19 4.67 -5.92 0.67
N HIS A 20 4.55 -5.19 -0.44
CA HIS A 20 3.31 -4.55 -0.82
C HIS A 20 2.68 -5.27 -2.00
N TRP A 21 1.59 -5.99 -1.72
CA TRP A 21 0.86 -6.81 -2.67
C TRP A 21 -0.33 -6.04 -3.28
N PHE A 22 -0.38 -5.94 -4.61
CA PHE A 22 -1.53 -5.37 -5.31
C PHE A 22 -2.16 -6.42 -6.25
N PRO A 23 -3.26 -7.07 -5.84
CA PRO A 23 -3.87 -8.16 -6.62
C PRO A 23 -4.65 -7.71 -7.86
N GLY A 24 -4.66 -6.41 -8.18
CA GLY A 24 -5.54 -5.84 -9.20
C GLY A 24 -6.90 -5.42 -8.65
N PRO A 25 -7.89 -5.12 -9.52
CA PRO A 25 -9.23 -4.74 -9.09
C PRO A 25 -9.94 -5.88 -8.37
N VAL A 26 -10.42 -5.63 -7.16
CA VAL A 26 -11.15 -6.61 -6.34
C VAL A 26 -12.59 -6.16 -6.13
N ALA A 27 -13.54 -7.09 -6.26
CA ALA A 27 -14.97 -6.92 -6.01
C ALA A 27 -15.28 -6.67 -4.52
N THR A 28 -14.87 -5.50 -4.04
CA THR A 28 -15.11 -5.02 -2.68
C THR A 28 -16.38 -4.17 -2.61
N PRO A 29 -17.01 -4.04 -1.42
CA PRO A 29 -18.11 -3.08 -1.23
C PRO A 29 -17.71 -1.65 -1.60
N GLY A 30 -16.44 -1.28 -1.41
CA GLY A 30 -15.88 0.00 -1.84
C GLY A 30 -15.91 0.17 -3.36
N LEU A 31 -15.50 -0.84 -4.11
CA LEU A 31 -15.58 -0.82 -5.58
C LEU A 31 -17.03 -0.73 -6.06
N ALA A 32 -17.96 -1.47 -5.46
CA ALA A 32 -19.38 -1.38 -5.77
C ALA A 32 -19.95 0.02 -5.52
N ARG A 33 -19.47 0.72 -4.49
CA ARG A 33 -19.81 2.13 -4.24
C ARG A 33 -19.21 3.06 -5.29
N ALA A 34 -17.95 2.83 -5.69
CA ALA A 34 -17.25 3.63 -6.69
C ALA A 34 -17.86 3.53 -8.10
N GLN A 35 -18.44 2.37 -8.46
CA GLN A 35 -19.19 2.18 -9.70
C GLN A 35 -20.37 3.14 -9.86
N ARG A 36 -20.98 3.59 -8.76
CA ARG A 36 -22.03 4.62 -8.77
C ARG A 36 -21.55 5.97 -9.31
N PHE A 37 -20.23 6.19 -9.29
CA PHE A 37 -19.57 7.39 -9.80
C PHE A 37 -18.83 7.13 -11.13
N GLY A 38 -19.14 6.02 -11.82
CA GLY A 38 -18.58 5.70 -13.14
C GLY A 38 -17.23 4.99 -13.13
N ILE A 39 -16.71 4.60 -11.95
CA ILE A 39 -15.46 3.82 -11.87
C ILE A 39 -15.79 2.33 -12.04
N SER A 40 -15.53 1.80 -13.24
CA SER A 40 -15.75 0.38 -13.55
C SER A 40 -14.50 -0.25 -14.18
N PRO A 41 -13.59 -0.82 -13.37
CA PRO A 41 -12.43 -1.52 -13.90
C PRO A 41 -12.86 -2.82 -14.59
N ALA A 42 -12.13 -3.22 -15.62
CA ALA A 42 -12.36 -4.50 -16.29
C ALA A 42 -12.08 -5.67 -15.34
N SER A 43 -12.95 -6.68 -15.38
CA SER A 43 -12.76 -7.99 -14.75
C SER A 43 -12.30 -7.96 -13.29
N PRO A 44 -13.09 -7.38 -12.36
CA PRO A 44 -12.73 -7.41 -10.94
C PRO A 44 -12.74 -8.84 -10.40
N MET A 45 -11.66 -9.23 -9.71
CA MET A 45 -11.54 -10.54 -9.08
C MET A 45 -12.36 -10.63 -7.79
N SER A 46 -12.67 -11.84 -7.33
CA SER A 46 -13.34 -12.03 -6.03
C SER A 46 -12.40 -11.74 -4.85
N GLN A 47 -12.96 -11.41 -3.68
CA GLN A 47 -12.14 -11.17 -2.48
C GLN A 47 -11.38 -12.44 -2.02
N ASP A 48 -12.01 -13.61 -2.14
CA ASP A 48 -11.39 -14.89 -1.79
C ASP A 48 -10.19 -15.19 -2.70
N GLU A 49 -10.34 -14.94 -4.00
CA GLU A 49 -9.26 -15.10 -4.98
C GLU A 49 -8.11 -14.11 -4.72
N ALA A 50 -8.44 -12.85 -4.37
CA ALA A 50 -7.44 -11.84 -4.00
C ALA A 50 -6.64 -12.23 -2.75
N GLY A 51 -7.30 -12.87 -1.77
CA GLY A 51 -6.66 -13.32 -0.52
C GLY A 51 -5.73 -14.51 -0.68
N ARG A 52 -5.93 -15.35 -1.71
CA ARG A 52 -5.12 -16.56 -1.94
C ARG A 52 -3.77 -16.27 -2.61
N GLY A 53 -3.67 -15.20 -3.41
CA GLY A 53 -2.45 -14.84 -4.14
C GLY A 53 -1.40 -14.05 -3.33
N GLY A 54 -1.79 -13.46 -2.19
CA GLY A 54 -0.91 -12.58 -1.41
C GLY A 54 0.04 -13.29 -0.43
N LEU A 55 -0.03 -14.62 -0.32
CA LEU A 55 0.77 -15.40 0.62
C LEU A 55 2.06 -15.88 -0.04
N VAL A 56 3.00 -14.97 -0.28
CA VAL A 56 4.35 -15.36 -0.72
C VAL A 56 5.16 -15.82 0.49
N PRO A 57 5.75 -17.04 0.46
CA PRO A 57 6.71 -17.46 1.48
C PRO A 57 7.90 -16.50 1.53
N VAL A 58 8.03 -15.79 2.65
CA VAL A 58 9.03 -14.74 2.94
C VAL A 58 10.49 -15.10 2.59
N PRO A 59 10.98 -16.36 2.64
CA PRO A 59 12.39 -16.64 2.37
C PRO A 59 12.82 -16.60 0.90
N GLN A 60 11.92 -16.87 -0.06
CA GLN A 60 12.32 -17.07 -1.47
C GLN A 60 12.20 -15.80 -2.32
N GLY A 61 11.22 -14.94 -2.03
CA GLY A 61 11.00 -13.69 -2.77
C GLY A 61 11.98 -12.55 -2.42
N LEU A 62 12.69 -12.64 -1.29
CA LEU A 62 13.58 -11.57 -0.80
C LEU A 62 14.88 -11.46 -1.61
N GLU A 63 15.41 -12.58 -2.13
CA GLU A 63 16.68 -12.62 -2.88
C GLU A 63 16.58 -12.00 -4.28
N VAL A 64 15.37 -12.03 -4.86
CA VAL A 64 15.08 -11.51 -6.21
C VAL A 64 14.54 -10.09 -6.17
N ALA A 65 13.98 -9.65 -5.05
CA ALA A 65 13.38 -8.34 -4.94
C ALA A 65 14.45 -7.29 -4.61
N LYS A 66 14.64 -6.33 -5.52
CA LYS A 66 15.51 -5.16 -5.33
C LYS A 66 14.65 -3.92 -5.33
N SER A 67 14.81 -3.04 -4.35
CA SER A 67 14.21 -1.70 -4.43
C SER A 67 15.12 -0.64 -3.83
N GLY A 68 14.99 0.58 -4.37
CA GLY A 68 15.71 1.75 -3.86
C GLY A 68 15.12 2.29 -2.55
N GLY A 69 13.99 1.77 -2.10
CA GLY A 69 13.21 2.31 -0.97
C GLY A 69 12.86 1.33 0.14
N GLY A 70 13.33 0.07 0.09
CA GLY A 70 13.03 -0.95 1.10
C GLY A 70 11.64 -1.58 0.99
N ILE A 71 10.90 -1.28 -0.09
CA ILE A 71 9.64 -1.95 -0.44
C ILE A 71 9.85 -2.87 -1.62
N PHE A 72 9.35 -4.08 -1.53
CA PHE A 72 9.33 -5.00 -2.66
C PHE A 72 7.95 -4.96 -3.32
N LEU A 73 7.94 -4.62 -4.61
CA LEU A 73 6.77 -4.72 -5.46
C LEU A 73 6.82 -6.05 -6.20
N ILE A 74 5.81 -6.89 -5.96
CA ILE A 74 5.70 -8.21 -6.57
C ILE A 74 4.34 -8.38 -7.24
N ASP A 75 4.29 -9.22 -8.27
CA ASP A 75 3.10 -9.60 -9.04
C ASP A 75 2.46 -10.91 -8.50
N PRO A 76 1.32 -11.37 -9.07
CA PRO A 76 0.60 -12.54 -8.54
C PRO A 76 1.40 -13.84 -8.56
N GLN A 77 2.49 -13.86 -9.31
CA GLN A 77 3.41 -14.97 -9.46
C GLN A 77 4.61 -14.83 -8.50
N GLY A 78 4.68 -13.74 -7.74
CA GLY A 78 5.79 -13.43 -6.84
C GLY A 78 7.00 -12.84 -7.56
N GLU A 79 6.85 -12.45 -8.83
CA GLU A 79 7.91 -11.84 -9.62
C GLU A 79 8.01 -10.33 -9.31
N SER A 80 9.21 -9.77 -9.37
CA SER A 80 9.39 -8.33 -9.17
C SER A 80 8.72 -7.54 -10.29
N THR A 81 7.81 -6.61 -9.94
CA THR A 81 7.20 -5.74 -10.95
C THR A 81 8.04 -4.50 -11.18
N ASP A 82 8.34 -4.20 -12.45
CA ASP A 82 8.96 -2.95 -12.85
C ASP A 82 7.95 -1.79 -12.85
N ASN A 83 7.72 -1.22 -11.67
CA ASN A 83 6.99 0.06 -11.50
C ASN A 83 7.89 1.15 -10.89
N GLU A 84 9.20 0.90 -10.78
CA GLU A 84 10.13 1.83 -10.15
C GLU A 84 10.29 3.13 -10.93
N GLY A 85 10.12 3.12 -12.26
CA GLY A 85 10.12 4.36 -13.06
C GLY A 85 9.00 5.33 -12.65
N VAL A 86 7.79 4.82 -12.38
CA VAL A 86 6.66 5.63 -11.92
C VAL A 86 6.91 6.17 -10.51
N LEU A 87 7.39 5.30 -9.60
CA LEU A 87 7.70 5.70 -8.24
C LEU A 87 8.84 6.73 -8.19
N ALA A 88 9.90 6.54 -8.98
CA ALA A 88 10.99 7.51 -9.10
C ALA A 88 10.48 8.88 -9.59
N GLY A 89 9.57 8.88 -10.56
CA GLY A 89 8.90 10.11 -11.01
C GLY A 89 8.07 10.78 -9.90
N MET A 90 7.36 10.00 -9.08
CA MET A 90 6.60 10.51 -7.92
C MET A 90 7.51 11.08 -6.83
N ARG A 91 8.62 10.39 -6.50
CA ARG A 91 9.64 10.87 -5.55
C ARG A 91 10.25 12.19 -6.02
N LYS A 92 10.61 12.31 -7.31
CA LYS A 92 11.14 13.56 -7.88
C LYS A 92 10.18 14.74 -7.74
N ARG A 93 8.87 14.46 -7.72
CA ARG A 93 7.80 15.46 -7.57
C ARG A 93 7.42 15.71 -6.11
N GLY A 94 8.06 15.05 -5.14
CA GLY A 94 7.75 15.17 -3.71
C GLY A 94 6.40 14.57 -3.30
N VAL A 95 5.84 13.67 -4.12
CA VAL A 95 4.54 13.03 -3.82
C VAL A 95 4.65 12.13 -2.60
N ASP A 96 5.80 11.51 -2.37
CA ASP A 96 6.08 10.69 -1.19
C ASP A 96 5.94 11.48 0.11
N GLU A 97 6.54 12.68 0.16
CA GLU A 97 6.45 13.58 1.30
C GLU A 97 5.00 14.06 1.54
N ALA A 98 4.28 14.43 0.48
CA ALA A 98 2.89 14.86 0.57
C ALA A 98 1.98 13.74 1.10
N VAL A 99 2.14 12.52 0.59
CA VAL A 99 1.40 11.34 1.06
C VAL A 99 1.75 11.05 2.51
N TRP A 100 3.02 11.11 2.89
CA TRP A 100 3.44 10.84 4.26
C TRP A 100 2.85 11.83 5.26
N ARG A 101 2.90 13.14 4.96
CA ARG A 101 2.27 14.17 5.80
C ARG A 101 0.77 13.97 5.94
N PHE A 102 0.08 13.62 4.85
CA PHE A 102 -1.33 13.29 4.90
C PHE A 102 -1.59 12.08 5.82
N THR A 103 -0.81 11.01 5.68
CA THR A 103 -0.90 9.84 6.55
C THR A 103 -0.70 10.21 8.01
N GLN A 104 0.36 10.94 8.36
CA GLN A 104 0.62 11.39 9.73
C GLN A 104 -0.53 12.23 10.27
N LYS A 105 -1.08 13.15 9.47
CA LYS A 105 -2.23 13.96 9.85
C LYS A 105 -3.45 13.10 10.19
N VAL A 106 -3.79 12.11 9.37
CA VAL A 106 -4.92 11.20 9.64
C VAL A 106 -4.73 10.47 10.98
N PHE A 107 -3.52 9.96 11.25
CA PHE A 107 -3.24 9.31 12.53
C PHE A 107 -3.37 10.28 13.70
N SER A 108 -2.81 11.49 13.60
CA SER A 108 -2.94 12.52 14.63
C SER A 108 -4.41 12.88 14.89
N ASP A 109 -5.20 13.10 13.84
CA ASP A 109 -6.63 13.42 13.95
C ASP A 109 -7.39 12.29 14.67
N CYS A 110 -7.13 11.02 14.32
CA CYS A 110 -7.72 9.88 15.00
C CYS A 110 -7.31 9.82 16.49
N THR A 111 -6.03 9.96 16.81
CA THR A 111 -5.57 9.94 18.20
C THR A 111 -6.16 11.08 19.03
N ALA A 112 -6.35 12.26 18.44
CA ALA A 112 -6.96 13.41 19.10
C ALA A 112 -8.44 13.17 19.41
N GLN A 113 -9.19 12.55 18.49
CA GLN A 113 -10.60 12.19 18.69
C GLN A 113 -10.79 11.17 19.82
N PHE A 114 -9.89 10.19 19.96
CA PHE A 114 -9.95 9.21 21.06
C PHE A 114 -9.44 9.76 22.40
N GLY A 115 -8.58 10.78 22.38
CA GLY A 115 -8.10 11.44 23.60
C GLY A 115 -9.16 12.32 24.27
N THR A 116 -10.18 12.79 23.53
CA THR A 116 -11.27 13.63 24.06
C THR A 116 -12.46 12.85 24.59
N SER A 117 -12.55 11.54 24.32
CA SER A 117 -13.64 10.67 24.80
C SER A 117 -13.34 9.96 26.14
N GLY A 118 -12.23 10.29 26.81
CA GLY A 118 -11.77 9.63 28.04
C GLY A 118 -12.21 10.30 29.35
N ASP A 119 -12.84 11.48 29.30
CA ASP A 119 -13.23 12.29 30.49
C ASP A 119 -14.73 12.18 30.83
N GLU A 120 -15.39 11.07 30.47
CA GLU A 120 -16.73 10.73 30.95
C GLU A 120 -16.74 9.32 31.57
N LEU A 121 -16.18 9.18 32.77
CA LEU A 121 -16.47 8.11 33.73
C LEU A 121 -16.53 8.66 35.14
#